data_AF-A0A5Q4YYZ1-F1
#
_entry.id   AF-A0A5Q4YYZ1-F1
#
_cell.length_a   1.000
_cell.length_b   1.000
_cell.length_c   1.000
_cell.angle_alpha   90.00
_cell.angle_beta   90.00
_cell.angle_gamma   90.00
#
_symmetry.space_group_name_H-M   'P 1'
#
loop_
_entity.id
_entity.type
_entity.pdbx_description
1 polymer ?
#
loop_
_entity_poly.entity_id
_entity_poly.type
_entity_poly.pdbx_seq_one_letter_code
_entity_poly.pdbx_strand_id
1 'polypeptide(L)'
;MKYMKSLFCYLLFIFTVNAEELKTTENDPLKFSGNYFFYGGASADVIEGKDQGAFSGIARMTVNWVGYRDESDQDTGQLQLRLDHKHSYTDATPKDFMMSNVGGFGLIQPAFSYIGFRLTNLYWRKEFNAQDTELMVGFLDSTDYIDTYALGNPWSGFSNVQFSTGAGAIAIPDESTLGVTVKHMMSANFYTLASFSDAKADSTEPFTGIDNIINENHYFKSVEIGWIPSKEVFYVQNVHLIVWHSYG
;
A
#
# COMPACT_ATOMS: atom_id res chain seq x y z
N MET A 1 -37.85 -15.08 -18.98
CA MET A 1 -36.97 -13.90 -19.08
C MET A 1 -37.36 -12.91 -17.98
N LYS A 2 -36.75 -13.00 -16.80
CA LYS A 2 -37.19 -12.22 -15.62
C LYS A 2 -35.99 -11.85 -14.72
N TYR A 3 -34.98 -11.19 -15.27
CA TYR A 3 -33.86 -10.67 -14.48
C TYR A 3 -33.37 -9.35 -15.08
N MET A 4 -33.92 -8.24 -14.60
CA MET A 4 -33.29 -6.91 -14.68
C MET A 4 -34.10 -5.92 -13.81
N LYS A 5 -34.09 -6.11 -12.50
CA LYS A 5 -34.53 -5.11 -11.51
C LYS A 5 -33.80 -5.34 -10.18
N SER A 6 -32.51 -5.07 -10.14
CA SER A 6 -31.85 -4.71 -8.89
C SER A 6 -30.94 -3.54 -9.22
N LEU A 7 -31.37 -2.35 -8.80
CA LEU A 7 -30.54 -1.16 -8.83
C LEU A 7 -29.63 -1.29 -7.62
N PHE A 8 -28.38 -1.70 -7.84
CA PHE A 8 -27.37 -1.80 -6.80
C PHE A 8 -27.11 -0.41 -6.21
N CYS A 9 -27.72 -0.12 -5.06
CA CYS A 9 -27.49 1.12 -4.34
C CYS A 9 -26.41 0.83 -3.29
N TYR A 10 -25.16 1.14 -3.62
CA TYR A 10 -24.02 0.99 -2.72
C TYR A 10 -23.70 2.35 -2.10
N LEU A 11 -23.88 2.49 -0.78
CA LEU A 11 -23.51 3.71 -0.09
C LEU A 11 -22.12 3.54 0.52
N LEU A 12 -21.21 4.44 0.17
CA LEU A 12 -19.84 4.46 0.66
C LEU A 12 -19.62 5.63 1.60
N PHE A 13 -19.03 5.37 2.76
CA PHE A 13 -18.57 6.43 3.66
C PHE A 13 -17.07 6.26 3.90
N ILE A 14 -16.30 7.30 3.56
CA ILE A 14 -14.90 7.44 3.95
C ILE A 14 -14.85 8.63 4.92
N PHE A 15 -14.42 8.39 6.15
CA PHE A 15 -14.11 9.44 7.09
C PHE A 15 -12.66 9.29 7.51
N THR A 16 -11.87 10.33 7.28
CA THR A 16 -10.49 10.41 7.75
C THR A 16 -10.41 11.49 8.82
N VAL A 17 -9.96 11.10 10.01
CA VAL A 17 -9.59 12.03 11.08
C VAL A 17 -8.08 11.99 11.18
N ASN A 18 -7.43 13.04 10.68
CA ASN A 18 -5.99 13.23 10.87
C ASN A 18 -5.80 13.90 12.25
N ALA A 19 -5.14 13.23 13.19
CA ALA A 19 -4.59 13.94 14.33
C ALA A 19 -3.31 14.65 13.84
N GLU A 20 -3.18 15.94 14.14
CA GLU A 20 -2.07 16.79 13.68
C GLU A 20 -0.70 16.09 13.82
N GLU A 21 0.18 16.33 12.83
CA GLU A 21 1.63 16.24 13.06
C GLU A 21 1.91 16.97 14.37
N LEU A 22 2.49 16.29 15.37
CA LEU A 22 3.13 17.00 16.46
C LEU A 22 4.16 17.90 15.79
N LYS A 23 3.94 19.22 15.81
CA LYS A 23 4.80 20.21 15.16
C LYS A 23 6.21 20.11 15.73
N THR A 24 7.01 19.26 15.12
CA THR A 24 8.45 19.33 15.22
C THR A 24 8.90 20.42 14.26
N THR A 25 9.92 21.19 14.64
CA THR A 25 10.41 22.30 13.84
C THR A 25 10.85 21.81 12.46
N GLU A 26 10.91 22.68 11.45
CA GLU A 26 11.28 22.33 10.06
C GLU A 26 12.61 21.55 9.93
N ASN A 27 13.47 21.68 10.95
CA ASN A 27 14.78 21.02 11.08
C ASN A 27 14.81 19.78 11.98
N ASP A 28 13.69 19.35 12.56
CA ASP A 28 13.71 18.15 13.39
C ASP A 28 13.90 16.91 12.51
N PRO A 29 14.95 16.10 12.73
CA PRO A 29 15.12 14.85 12.02
C PRO A 29 14.02 13.84 12.33
N LEU A 30 13.28 13.99 13.43
CA LEU A 30 12.22 13.07 13.82
C LEU A 30 10.84 13.67 13.55
N LYS A 31 9.99 12.92 12.84
CA LYS A 31 8.59 13.26 12.58
C LYS A 31 7.67 12.14 13.07
N PHE A 32 6.59 12.52 13.70
CA PHE A 32 5.55 11.62 14.21
C PHE A 32 4.18 12.04 13.66
N SER A 33 3.40 11.06 13.18
CA SER A 33 2.01 11.29 12.77
C SER A 33 1.10 10.17 13.29
N GLY A 34 -0.09 10.56 13.75
CA GLY A 34 -1.18 9.64 14.12
C GLY A 34 -2.40 9.90 13.25
N ASN A 35 -2.92 8.86 12.60
CA ASN A 35 -4.08 8.98 11.72
C ASN A 35 -5.15 7.96 12.11
N TYR A 36 -6.41 8.34 11.97
CA TYR A 36 -7.53 7.43 12.14
C TYR A 36 -8.38 7.39 10.87
N PHE A 37 -8.52 6.20 10.29
CA PHE A 37 -9.33 5.97 9.11
C PHE A 37 -10.56 5.17 9.49
N PHE A 38 -11.71 5.56 8.95
CA PHE A 38 -12.96 4.83 9.04
C PHE A 38 -13.51 4.58 7.64
N TYR A 39 -13.94 3.35 7.39
CA TYR A 39 -14.57 2.97 6.14
C TYR A 39 -15.78 2.09 6.37
N GLY A 40 -16.82 2.35 5.59
CA GLY A 40 -18.03 1.55 5.58
C GLY A 40 -18.67 1.44 4.21
N GLY A 41 -19.25 0.28 3.95
CA GLY A 41 -20.11 0.02 2.80
C GLY A 41 -21.41 -0.62 3.23
N ALA A 42 -22.50 -0.32 2.51
CA ALA A 42 -23.78 -0.99 2.69
C ALA A 42 -24.43 -1.30 1.34
N SER A 43 -25.18 -2.40 1.29
CA SER A 43 -25.94 -2.84 0.12
C SER A 43 -27.37 -3.18 0.50
N ALA A 44 -28.32 -2.74 -0.32
CA ALA A 44 -29.73 -3.12 -0.19
C ALA A 44 -30.01 -4.59 -0.59
N ASP A 45 -29.08 -5.20 -1.34
CA ASP A 45 -29.18 -6.55 -1.87
C ASP A 45 -27.94 -7.35 -1.44
N VAL A 46 -28.17 -8.42 -0.69
CA VAL A 46 -27.13 -9.29 -0.12
C VAL A 46 -27.60 -10.75 -0.18
N ILE A 47 -26.64 -11.66 -0.16
CA ILE A 47 -26.88 -13.10 -0.03
C ILE A 47 -27.73 -13.36 1.22
N GLU A 48 -28.70 -14.26 1.10
CA GLU A 48 -29.63 -14.59 2.18
C GLU A 48 -28.87 -14.96 3.47
N GLY A 49 -29.24 -14.31 4.59
CA GLY A 49 -28.61 -14.52 5.89
C GLY A 49 -27.30 -13.75 6.11
N LYS A 50 -26.89 -12.86 5.20
CA LYS A 50 -25.72 -11.98 5.37
C LYS A 50 -26.10 -10.57 5.79
N ASP A 51 -25.16 -9.90 6.46
CA ASP A 51 -25.33 -8.51 6.88
C ASP A 51 -25.37 -7.56 5.69
N GLN A 52 -26.19 -6.51 5.81
CA GLN A 52 -26.37 -5.47 4.79
C GLN A 52 -25.29 -4.39 4.81
N GLY A 53 -24.39 -4.40 5.80
CA GLY A 53 -23.31 -3.41 5.89
C GLY A 53 -22.07 -3.98 6.56
N ALA A 54 -20.94 -3.36 6.23
CA ALA A 54 -19.64 -3.68 6.79
C ALA A 54 -18.87 -2.40 7.09
N PHE A 55 -18.37 -2.26 8.31
CA PHE A 55 -17.71 -1.07 8.81
C PHE A 55 -16.45 -1.45 9.59
N SER A 56 -15.35 -0.73 9.35
CA SER A 56 -14.08 -0.98 10.03
C SER A 56 -13.29 0.31 10.20
N GLY A 57 -12.33 0.27 11.12
CA GLY A 57 -11.43 1.37 11.42
C GLY A 57 -9.97 0.95 11.44
N ILE A 58 -9.09 1.90 11.19
CA ILE A 58 -7.63 1.73 11.24
C ILE A 58 -7.03 2.91 12.01
N ALA A 59 -6.42 2.62 13.15
CA ALA A 59 -5.56 3.58 13.83
C ALA A 59 -4.12 3.37 13.38
N ARG A 60 -3.51 4.39 12.77
CA ARG A 60 -2.16 4.33 12.21
C ARG A 60 -1.23 5.28 12.95
N MET A 61 -0.06 4.77 13.29
CA MET A 61 1.09 5.53 13.78
C MET A 61 2.20 5.47 12.75
N THR A 62 2.85 6.60 12.46
CA THR A 62 4.03 6.64 11.59
C THR A 62 5.12 7.47 12.24
N VAL A 63 6.33 6.93 12.23
CA VAL A 63 7.56 7.57 12.66
C VAL A 63 8.50 7.64 11.47
N ASN A 64 8.95 8.83 11.13
CA ASN A 64 9.98 9.05 10.13
C ASN A 64 11.18 9.70 10.79
N TRP A 65 12.36 9.10 10.65
CA TRP A 65 13.61 9.64 11.16
C TRP A 65 14.60 9.87 10.01
N VAL A 66 14.97 11.12 9.76
CA VAL A 66 15.99 11.52 8.80
C VAL A 66 17.35 11.49 9.49
N GLY A 67 18.10 10.41 9.28
CA GLY A 67 19.43 10.24 9.87
C GLY A 67 20.55 10.92 9.09
N TYR A 68 20.31 11.26 7.83
CA TYR A 68 21.29 11.90 6.95
C TYR A 68 20.62 12.83 5.95
N ARG A 69 21.21 14.01 5.74
CA ARG A 69 20.84 14.97 4.69
C ARG A 69 22.10 15.65 4.19
N ASP A 70 22.30 15.63 2.88
CA ASP A 70 23.27 16.47 2.19
C ASP A 70 22.54 17.57 1.45
N GLU A 71 22.82 18.83 1.79
CA GLU A 71 22.17 19.97 1.13
C GLU A 71 22.77 20.28 -0.24
N SER A 72 24.01 19.84 -0.52
CA SER A 72 24.69 20.13 -1.78
C SER A 72 24.13 19.29 -2.93
N ASP A 73 23.94 17.99 -2.69
CA ASP A 73 23.46 17.03 -3.68
C ASP A 73 22.02 16.53 -3.38
N GLN A 74 21.35 17.10 -2.38
CA GLN A 74 19.97 16.74 -1.95
C GLN A 74 19.78 15.28 -1.52
N ASP A 75 20.87 14.57 -1.24
CA ASP A 75 20.86 13.18 -0.80
C ASP A 75 20.26 13.04 0.60
N THR A 76 19.39 12.05 0.79
CA THR A 76 18.71 11.84 2.09
C THR A 76 18.80 10.38 2.52
N GLY A 77 18.92 10.14 3.82
CA GLY A 77 18.83 8.81 4.44
C GLY A 77 17.80 8.84 5.55
N GLN A 78 16.78 7.99 5.45
CA GLN A 78 15.66 7.97 6.39
C GLN A 78 15.26 6.55 6.82
N LEU A 79 14.80 6.43 8.06
CA LEU A 79 14.14 5.25 8.59
C LEU A 79 12.65 5.55 8.75
N GLN A 80 11.78 4.69 8.22
CA GLN A 80 10.34 4.77 8.44
C GLN A 80 9.87 3.55 9.24
N LEU A 81 9.04 3.81 10.26
CA LEU A 81 8.24 2.82 10.97
C LEU A 81 6.77 3.20 10.85
N ARG A 82 5.93 2.25 10.44
CA ARG A 82 4.47 2.39 10.38
C ARG A 82 3.81 1.22 11.08
N LEU A 83 2.95 1.53 12.05
CA LEU A 83 2.16 0.56 12.79
C LEU A 83 0.67 0.88 12.65
N ASP A 84 -0.13 -0.14 12.38
CA ASP A 84 -1.57 -0.05 12.29
C ASP A 84 -2.25 -0.88 13.37
N HIS A 85 -3.43 -0.46 13.82
CA HIS A 85 -4.39 -1.29 14.52
C HIS A 85 -5.69 -1.30 13.73
N LYS A 86 -6.02 -2.45 13.14
CA LYS A 86 -7.18 -2.66 12.28
C LYS A 86 -8.29 -3.37 13.07
N HIS A 87 -9.49 -2.78 13.15
CA HIS A 87 -10.62 -3.37 13.85
C HIS A 87 -11.93 -3.23 13.08
N SER A 88 -12.87 -4.14 13.35
CA SER A 88 -14.21 -4.10 12.77
C SER A 88 -15.26 -3.59 13.77
N TYR A 89 -16.28 -2.93 13.24
CA TYR A 89 -17.48 -2.51 13.99
C TYR A 89 -18.68 -3.44 13.73
N THR A 90 -18.54 -4.35 12.77
CA THR A 90 -19.56 -5.32 12.33
C THR A 90 -18.95 -6.70 12.15
N ASP A 91 -19.78 -7.72 12.02
CA ASP A 91 -19.31 -9.09 11.82
C ASP A 91 -18.63 -9.26 10.45
N ALA A 92 -19.19 -8.64 9.40
CA ALA A 92 -18.53 -8.49 8.11
C ALA A 92 -17.56 -7.29 8.10
N THR A 93 -16.43 -7.42 7.38
CA THR A 93 -15.48 -6.32 7.14
C THR A 93 -15.54 -5.83 5.70
N PRO A 94 -15.16 -4.57 5.41
CA PRO A 94 -15.08 -4.07 4.05
C PRO A 94 -14.27 -4.95 3.11
N LYS A 95 -13.12 -5.49 3.58
CA LYS A 95 -12.27 -6.42 2.83
C LYS A 95 -13.06 -7.59 2.23
N ASP A 96 -13.97 -8.18 3.00
CA ASP A 96 -14.68 -9.40 2.63
C ASP A 96 -16.11 -9.15 2.12
N PHE A 97 -16.68 -7.97 2.36
CA PHE A 97 -18.10 -7.68 2.16
C PHE A 97 -18.59 -7.91 0.74
N MET A 98 -17.82 -7.47 -0.27
CA MET A 98 -18.21 -7.63 -1.67
C MET A 98 -18.36 -9.09 -2.08
N MET A 99 -17.38 -9.93 -1.74
CA MET A 99 -17.40 -11.33 -2.12
C MET A 99 -18.33 -12.15 -1.21
N SER A 100 -18.33 -11.87 0.09
CA SER A 100 -18.97 -12.72 1.11
C SER A 100 -20.43 -12.38 1.40
N ASN A 101 -20.82 -11.11 1.25
CA ASN A 101 -22.17 -10.65 1.57
C ASN A 101 -22.94 -10.27 0.31
N VAL A 102 -22.29 -9.60 -0.64
CA VAL A 102 -22.95 -9.12 -1.86
C VAL A 102 -22.91 -10.15 -2.99
N GLY A 103 -21.91 -11.05 -3.01
CA GLY A 103 -21.70 -12.01 -4.10
C GLY A 103 -21.10 -11.38 -5.36
N GLY A 104 -20.46 -10.21 -5.23
CA GLY A 104 -19.70 -9.55 -6.28
C GLY A 104 -18.25 -10.02 -6.35
N PHE A 105 -17.53 -9.52 -7.35
CA PHE A 105 -16.08 -9.74 -7.49
C PHE A 105 -15.33 -8.42 -7.34
N GLY A 106 -14.19 -8.45 -6.63
CA GLY A 106 -13.36 -7.28 -6.36
C GLY A 106 -13.08 -7.13 -4.87
N LEU A 107 -11.92 -6.56 -4.55
CA LEU A 107 -11.49 -6.27 -3.19
C LEU A 107 -11.66 -4.77 -2.93
N ILE A 108 -12.72 -4.44 -2.20
CA ILE A 108 -12.97 -3.06 -1.77
C ILE A 108 -12.26 -2.84 -0.45
N GLN A 109 -11.33 -1.88 -0.44
CA GLN A 109 -10.59 -1.46 0.75
C GLN A 109 -10.02 -2.63 1.56
N PRO A 110 -9.16 -3.48 0.96
CA PRO A 110 -8.66 -4.70 1.61
C PRO A 110 -7.87 -4.43 2.90
N ALA A 111 -7.39 -3.19 3.11
CA ALA A 111 -6.76 -2.77 4.35
C ALA A 111 -7.73 -2.77 5.55
N PHE A 112 -9.03 -2.58 5.34
CA PHE A 112 -10.05 -2.48 6.39
C PHE A 112 -10.57 -3.87 6.78
N SER A 113 -10.04 -4.39 7.88
CA SER A 113 -10.28 -5.75 8.40
C SER A 113 -10.30 -5.77 9.95
N TYR A 114 -10.51 -6.95 10.56
CA TYR A 114 -10.46 -7.16 12.02
C TYR A 114 -9.09 -7.66 12.52
N ILE A 115 -8.04 -7.55 11.71
CA ILE A 115 -6.82 -8.34 11.89
C ILE A 115 -5.94 -7.88 13.09
N GLY A 116 -6.19 -6.70 13.66
CA GLY A 116 -5.51 -6.17 14.84
C GLY A 116 -4.23 -5.39 14.54
N PHE A 117 -3.25 -5.48 15.44
CA PHE A 117 -1.98 -4.74 15.35
C PHE A 117 -1.08 -5.25 14.22
N ARG A 118 -0.62 -4.38 13.32
CA ARG A 118 0.24 -4.72 12.19
C ARG A 118 1.44 -3.81 12.11
N LEU A 119 2.59 -4.43 11.83
CA LEU A 119 3.73 -3.71 11.28
C LEU A 119 3.46 -3.54 9.80
N THR A 120 3.22 -2.32 9.32
CA THR A 120 2.95 -2.08 7.89
C THR A 120 4.23 -1.79 7.13
N ASN A 121 5.12 -0.98 7.72
CA ASN A 121 6.40 -0.63 7.14
C ASN A 121 7.48 -0.56 8.24
N LEU A 122 8.65 -1.13 7.98
CA LEU A 122 9.89 -0.86 8.70
C LEU A 122 11.04 -0.94 7.72
N TYR A 123 11.47 0.21 7.19
CA TYR A 123 12.51 0.22 6.18
C TYR A 123 13.42 1.43 6.30
N TRP A 124 14.64 1.23 5.84
CA TRP A 124 15.56 2.30 5.54
C TRP A 124 15.45 2.67 4.06
N ARG A 125 15.36 3.96 3.77
CA ARG A 125 15.38 4.53 2.42
C ARG A 125 16.57 5.45 2.28
N LYS A 126 17.25 5.36 1.15
CA LYS A 126 18.35 6.24 0.76
C LYS A 126 18.08 6.80 -0.62
N GLU A 127 18.10 8.11 -0.71
CA GLU A 127 18.13 8.84 -1.97
C GLU A 127 19.56 9.34 -2.20
N PHE A 128 20.07 9.14 -3.42
CA PHE A 128 21.39 9.60 -3.82
C PHE A 128 21.46 10.00 -5.30
N ASN A 129 22.54 10.70 -5.68
CA ASN A 129 22.77 11.25 -7.02
C ASN A 129 21.71 12.30 -7.39
N ALA A 130 21.57 13.39 -6.62
CA ALA A 130 20.52 14.39 -6.86
C ALA A 130 19.12 13.77 -6.90
N GLN A 131 18.90 12.78 -6.02
CA GLN A 131 17.66 11.99 -5.91
C GLN A 131 17.29 11.19 -7.17
N ASP A 132 18.24 10.97 -8.09
CA ASP A 132 18.02 10.13 -9.25
C ASP A 132 17.98 8.65 -8.89
N THR A 133 18.50 8.27 -7.72
CA THR A 133 18.45 6.88 -7.24
C THR A 133 17.80 6.82 -5.87
N GLU A 134 16.84 5.91 -5.74
CA GLU A 134 16.18 5.57 -4.49
C GLU A 134 16.38 4.08 -4.21
N LEU A 135 16.88 3.77 -3.02
CA LEU A 135 17.03 2.42 -2.50
C LEU A 135 16.17 2.30 -1.24
N MET A 136 15.34 1.26 -1.15
CA MET A 136 14.62 0.90 0.08
C MET A 136 14.96 -0.53 0.49
N VAL A 137 15.22 -0.75 1.77
CA VAL A 137 15.52 -2.08 2.33
C VAL A 137 14.82 -2.24 3.68
N GLY A 138 14.12 -3.37 3.86
CA GLY A 138 13.45 -3.72 5.12
C GLY A 138 12.12 -4.40 4.88
N PHE A 139 11.17 -4.19 5.79
CA PHE A 139 9.78 -4.61 5.66
C PHE A 139 9.00 -3.54 4.89
N LEU A 140 8.64 -3.86 3.66
CA LEU A 140 8.05 -2.98 2.66
C LEU A 140 6.60 -3.36 2.38
N ASP A 141 5.83 -2.43 1.82
CA ASP A 141 4.54 -2.72 1.19
C ASP A 141 4.72 -2.57 -0.32
N SER A 142 4.45 -3.64 -1.07
CA SER A 142 4.63 -3.68 -2.52
C SER A 142 3.73 -2.69 -3.26
N THR A 143 2.59 -2.31 -2.67
CA THR A 143 1.68 -1.30 -3.23
C THR A 143 2.24 0.13 -3.14
N ASP A 144 3.26 0.37 -2.31
CA ASP A 144 3.90 1.68 -2.18
C ASP A 144 4.87 1.99 -3.36
N TYR A 145 5.27 1.00 -4.17
CA TYR A 145 6.30 1.18 -5.20
C TYR A 145 6.07 0.46 -6.54
N ILE A 146 5.27 -0.60 -6.60
CA ILE A 146 4.95 -1.30 -7.86
C ILE A 146 3.78 -0.62 -8.56
N ASP A 147 3.85 -0.40 -9.88
CA ASP A 147 2.73 0.13 -10.70
C ASP A 147 1.99 1.27 -9.99
N THR A 148 2.78 2.25 -9.52
CA THR A 148 2.27 3.32 -8.66
C THR A 148 1.70 4.47 -9.49
N TYR A 149 0.53 4.93 -9.06
CA TYR A 149 -0.08 6.13 -9.60
C TYR A 149 -0.92 6.84 -8.54
N ALA A 150 -1.16 8.13 -8.72
CA ALA A 150 -1.69 8.99 -7.67
C ALA A 150 -3.09 8.59 -7.17
N LEU A 151 -3.95 8.04 -8.05
CA LEU A 151 -5.29 7.60 -7.67
C LEU A 151 -5.30 6.15 -7.14
N GLY A 152 -4.15 5.49 -7.11
CA GLY A 152 -4.04 4.16 -6.54
C GLY A 152 -3.93 4.14 -5.02
N ASN A 153 -3.71 5.31 -4.40
CA ASN A 153 -3.68 5.46 -2.95
C ASN A 153 -5.05 5.08 -2.34
N PRO A 154 -5.14 4.04 -1.49
CA PRO A 154 -6.42 3.59 -0.94
C PRO A 154 -7.06 4.59 0.03
N TRP A 155 -6.31 5.58 0.50
CA TRP A 155 -6.77 6.58 1.47
C TRP A 155 -7.38 7.82 0.80
N SER A 156 -7.02 8.11 -0.45
CA SER A 156 -7.44 9.33 -1.17
C SER A 156 -7.95 9.10 -2.59
N GLY A 157 -7.73 7.91 -3.15
CA GLY A 157 -8.09 7.51 -4.51
C GLY A 157 -9.26 6.54 -4.57
N PHE A 158 -9.17 5.56 -5.47
CA PHE A 158 -10.22 4.56 -5.63
C PHE A 158 -10.27 3.60 -4.45
N SER A 159 -11.49 3.18 -4.09
CA SER A 159 -11.68 2.21 -3.01
C SER A 159 -11.52 0.76 -3.41
N ASN A 160 -11.53 0.43 -4.70
CA ASN A 160 -11.31 -0.93 -5.18
C ASN A 160 -9.83 -1.07 -5.56
N VAL A 161 -9.15 -2.07 -4.98
CA VAL A 161 -7.70 -2.31 -5.17
C VAL A 161 -7.32 -2.62 -6.62
N GLN A 162 -8.28 -3.03 -7.45
CA GLN A 162 -8.07 -3.20 -8.90
C GLN A 162 -7.73 -1.86 -9.59
N PHE A 163 -8.03 -0.73 -8.94
CA PHE A 163 -7.60 0.59 -9.36
C PHE A 163 -6.55 1.15 -8.37
N SER A 164 -5.71 0.29 -7.82
CA SER A 164 -4.59 0.68 -6.98
C SER A 164 -3.27 0.24 -7.56
N THR A 165 -3.13 -1.05 -7.84
CA THR A 165 -1.88 -1.62 -8.35
C THR A 165 -2.14 -2.82 -9.23
N GLY A 166 -1.43 -2.91 -10.35
CA GLY A 166 -1.36 -4.07 -11.23
C GLY A 166 -2.67 -4.43 -11.95
N ALA A 167 -3.71 -3.61 -11.81
CA ALA A 167 -5.08 -3.91 -12.26
C ALA A 167 -5.59 -5.31 -11.84
N GLY A 168 -5.10 -5.85 -10.71
CA GLY A 168 -5.38 -7.23 -10.26
C GLY A 168 -4.68 -8.34 -11.05
N ALA A 169 -3.74 -8.00 -11.93
CA ALA A 169 -2.95 -8.94 -12.73
C ALA A 169 -1.59 -9.28 -12.10
N ILE A 170 -1.22 -8.68 -10.97
CA ILE A 170 0.03 -8.93 -10.25
C ILE A 170 -0.29 -9.66 -8.94
N ALA A 171 0.40 -10.76 -8.66
CA ALA A 171 0.32 -11.45 -7.37
C ALA A 171 1.19 -10.71 -6.34
N ILE A 172 0.66 -9.60 -5.83
CA ILE A 172 1.36 -8.72 -4.89
C ILE A 172 1.44 -9.41 -3.52
N PRO A 173 2.64 -9.54 -2.90
CA PRO A 173 2.78 -10.03 -1.53
C PRO A 173 2.05 -9.16 -0.51
N ASP A 174 1.76 -9.70 0.68
CA ASP A 174 1.12 -8.95 1.77
C ASP A 174 1.97 -7.73 2.23
N GLU A 175 1.38 -6.81 2.98
CA GLU A 175 2.14 -5.71 3.61
C GLU A 175 3.21 -6.26 4.57
N SER A 176 4.21 -5.44 4.96
CA SER A 176 5.32 -5.88 5.82
C SER A 176 6.21 -6.97 5.20
N THR A 177 6.36 -6.96 3.88
CA THR A 177 7.20 -7.92 3.16
C THR A 177 8.68 -7.56 3.30
N LEU A 178 9.50 -8.49 3.79
CA LEU A 178 10.96 -8.30 3.76
C LEU A 178 11.46 -8.23 2.31
N GLY A 179 12.17 -7.16 1.95
CA GLY A 179 12.65 -6.98 0.60
C GLY A 179 13.55 -5.76 0.38
N VAL A 180 13.85 -5.56 -0.89
CA VAL A 180 14.65 -4.45 -1.42
C VAL A 180 14.03 -3.92 -2.70
N THR A 181 14.06 -2.60 -2.87
CA THR A 181 13.70 -1.93 -4.12
C THR A 181 14.78 -0.95 -4.52
N VAL A 182 15.00 -0.82 -5.82
CA VAL A 182 15.87 0.19 -6.41
C VAL A 182 15.13 0.87 -7.55
N LYS A 183 14.93 2.18 -7.44
CA LYS A 183 14.43 3.04 -8.52
C LYS A 183 15.55 3.95 -8.97
N HIS A 184 15.76 4.05 -10.28
CA HIS A 184 16.83 4.86 -10.85
C HIS A 184 16.35 5.62 -12.10
N MET A 185 16.67 6.91 -12.17
CA MET A 185 16.49 7.73 -13.36
C MET A 185 17.64 7.43 -14.34
N MET A 186 17.32 6.74 -15.44
CA MET A 186 18.28 6.46 -16.51
C MET A 186 18.57 7.71 -17.36
N SER A 187 17.66 8.68 -17.36
CA SER A 187 17.75 9.98 -18.01
C SER A 187 16.77 10.96 -17.37
N ALA A 188 16.62 12.17 -17.90
CA ALA A 188 15.63 13.14 -17.40
C ALA A 188 14.18 12.64 -17.46
N ASN A 189 13.87 11.68 -18.35
CA ASN A 189 12.51 11.24 -18.63
C ASN A 189 12.29 9.73 -18.49
N PHE A 190 13.34 8.93 -18.36
CA PHE A 190 13.21 7.49 -18.26
C PHE A 190 13.69 7.00 -16.90
N TYR A 191 12.93 6.10 -16.31
CA TYR A 191 13.28 5.44 -15.06
C TYR A 191 13.20 3.93 -15.20
N THR A 192 13.90 3.25 -14.30
CA THR A 192 13.77 1.82 -14.05
C THR A 192 13.51 1.60 -12.57
N LEU A 193 12.67 0.64 -12.24
CA LEU A 193 12.43 0.20 -10.87
C LEU A 193 12.54 -1.31 -10.82
N ALA A 194 13.38 -1.84 -9.93
CA ALA A 194 13.50 -3.26 -9.67
C ALA A 194 13.14 -3.56 -8.21
N SER A 195 12.45 -4.68 -7.98
CA SER A 195 12.17 -5.15 -6.63
C SER A 195 12.48 -6.64 -6.47
N PHE A 196 12.84 -6.99 -5.24
CA PHE A 196 13.01 -8.37 -4.80
C PHE A 196 12.50 -8.47 -3.36
N SER A 197 11.62 -9.43 -3.10
CA SER A 197 10.98 -9.55 -1.79
C SER A 197 10.50 -10.97 -1.51
N ASP A 198 10.12 -11.25 -0.26
CA ASP A 198 9.43 -12.50 0.08
C ASP A 198 8.08 -12.59 -0.67
N ALA A 199 7.82 -13.70 -1.36
CA ALA A 199 6.54 -13.93 -2.03
C ALA A 199 5.43 -14.37 -1.05
N LYS A 200 5.81 -14.93 0.10
CA LYS A 200 4.89 -15.50 1.10
C LYS A 200 4.78 -14.63 2.34
N ALA A 201 4.98 -13.33 2.20
CA ALA A 201 4.86 -12.43 3.32
C ALA A 201 3.50 -12.57 4.01
N ASP A 202 3.54 -12.58 5.33
CA ASP A 202 2.38 -12.56 6.20
C ASP A 202 2.56 -11.42 7.20
N SER A 203 1.75 -10.38 7.06
CA SER A 203 1.79 -9.20 7.92
C SER A 203 1.48 -9.50 9.39
N THR A 204 0.89 -10.67 9.69
CA THR A 204 0.65 -11.14 11.06
C THR A 204 1.92 -11.65 11.75
N GLU A 205 2.88 -12.14 10.98
CA GLU A 205 4.16 -12.68 11.43
C GLU A 205 5.32 -12.18 10.53
N PRO A 206 5.56 -10.85 10.48
CA PRO A 206 6.42 -10.25 9.45
C PRO A 206 7.85 -10.80 9.48
N PHE A 207 8.37 -11.15 10.67
CA PHE A 207 9.72 -11.66 10.84
C PHE A 207 9.93 -13.09 10.29
N THR A 208 8.86 -13.86 10.07
CA THR A 208 8.93 -15.16 9.38
C THR A 208 9.43 -15.00 7.94
N GLY A 209 9.28 -13.81 7.35
CA GLY A 209 9.84 -13.49 6.03
C GLY A 209 11.37 -13.64 5.93
N ILE A 210 12.10 -13.54 7.05
CA ILE A 210 13.54 -13.83 7.09
C ILE A 210 13.79 -15.30 6.77
N ASP A 211 13.06 -16.21 7.40
CA ASP A 211 13.18 -17.65 7.18
C ASP A 211 12.69 -18.04 5.78
N ASN A 212 11.60 -17.43 5.29
CA ASN A 212 11.10 -17.66 3.93
C ASN A 212 12.15 -17.34 2.86
N ILE A 213 12.84 -16.21 2.99
CA ILE A 213 13.86 -15.78 2.01
C ILE A 213 15.10 -16.69 2.07
N ILE A 214 15.55 -17.06 3.28
CA ILE A 214 16.80 -17.79 3.48
C ILE A 214 16.62 -19.30 3.22
N ASN A 215 15.50 -19.88 3.66
CA ASN A 215 15.31 -21.33 3.69
C ASN A 215 14.31 -21.84 2.64
N GLU A 216 13.23 -21.10 2.35
CA GLU A 216 12.19 -21.57 1.41
C GLU A 216 12.45 -21.17 -0.05
N ASN A 217 13.25 -20.13 -0.29
CA ASN A 217 13.57 -19.60 -1.63
C ASN A 217 12.34 -19.16 -2.45
N HIS A 218 11.26 -18.72 -1.81
CA HIS A 218 10.07 -18.18 -2.48
C HIS A 218 10.17 -16.66 -2.60
N TYR A 219 10.32 -16.17 -3.83
CA TYR A 219 10.59 -14.76 -4.09
C TYR A 219 9.56 -14.13 -4.99
N PHE A 220 9.20 -12.89 -4.67
CA PHE A 220 8.56 -11.98 -5.61
C PHE A 220 9.63 -11.09 -6.22
N LYS A 221 9.56 -10.92 -7.54
CA LYS A 221 10.52 -10.10 -8.30
C LYS A 221 9.76 -9.27 -9.32
N SER A 222 10.12 -8.01 -9.47
CA SER A 222 9.64 -7.21 -10.59
C SER A 222 10.72 -6.31 -11.17
N VAL A 223 10.53 -5.97 -12.44
CA VAL A 223 11.26 -4.92 -13.14
C VAL A 223 10.26 -4.09 -13.92
N GLU A 224 10.30 -2.80 -13.69
CA GLU A 224 9.49 -1.78 -14.33
C GLU A 224 10.41 -0.81 -15.07
N ILE A 225 10.02 -0.44 -16.29
CA ILE A 225 10.65 0.62 -17.07
C ILE A 225 9.57 1.59 -17.45
N GLY A 226 9.78 2.87 -17.17
CA GLY A 226 8.79 3.89 -17.44
C GLY A 226 9.35 5.19 -17.97
N TRP A 227 8.44 5.97 -18.54
CA TRP A 227 8.65 7.32 -19.01
C TRP A 227 7.82 8.29 -18.20
N ILE A 228 8.41 9.43 -17.85
CA ILE A 228 7.80 10.55 -17.13
C ILE A 228 8.19 11.88 -17.80
N PRO A 229 7.33 12.91 -17.80
CA PRO A 229 7.70 14.24 -18.26
C PRO A 229 8.79 14.89 -17.39
N SER A 230 8.75 14.65 -16.08
CA SER A 230 9.76 15.09 -15.11
C SER A 230 9.59 14.35 -13.77
N LYS A 231 10.59 14.45 -12.88
CA LYS A 231 10.57 13.80 -11.55
C LYS A 231 9.40 14.28 -10.67
N GLU A 232 9.02 15.55 -10.78
CA GLU A 232 7.99 16.19 -9.95
C GLU A 232 6.58 15.65 -10.23
N VAL A 233 6.37 15.07 -11.43
CA VAL A 233 5.07 14.56 -11.87
C VAL A 233 5.04 13.03 -11.98
N PHE A 234 6.04 12.34 -11.43
CA PHE A 234 6.22 10.88 -11.54
C PHE A 234 4.93 10.08 -11.28
N TYR A 235 4.26 10.34 -10.15
CA TYR A 235 3.07 9.57 -9.74
C TYR A 235 1.78 9.96 -10.46
N VAL A 236 1.76 11.07 -11.20
CA VAL A 236 0.54 11.57 -11.87
C VAL A 236 0.60 11.45 -13.38
N GLN A 237 1.80 11.48 -13.97
CA GLN A 237 2.02 11.42 -15.41
C GLN A 237 3.17 10.45 -15.70
N ASN A 238 2.83 9.18 -15.92
CA ASN A 238 3.78 8.17 -16.35
C ASN A 238 3.17 7.20 -17.36
N VAL A 239 4.04 6.58 -18.15
CA VAL A 239 3.73 5.41 -18.97
C VAL A 239 4.82 4.39 -18.69
N HIS A 240 4.47 3.17 -18.31
CA HIS A 240 5.47 2.17 -17.96
C HIS A 240 5.08 0.76 -18.43
N LEU A 241 6.08 -0.10 -18.44
CA LEU A 241 5.96 -1.53 -18.68
C LEU A 241 6.56 -2.25 -17.48
N ILE A 242 5.82 -3.19 -16.90
CA ILE A 242 6.28 -4.01 -15.80
C ILE A 242 6.26 -5.50 -16.17
N VAL A 243 7.31 -6.19 -15.77
CA VAL A 243 7.40 -7.65 -15.78
C VAL A 243 7.63 -8.12 -14.35
N TRP A 244 6.87 -9.13 -13.92
CA TRP A 244 6.96 -9.67 -12.57
C TRP A 244 6.95 -11.20 -12.59
N HIS A 245 7.46 -11.78 -11.51
CA HIS A 245 7.43 -13.22 -11.26
C HIS A 245 7.26 -13.45 -9.76
N SER A 246 6.32 -14.32 -9.39
CA SER A 246 6.12 -14.78 -8.01
C SER A 246 6.21 -16.30 -7.94
N TYR A 247 6.86 -16.81 -6.89
CA TYR A 247 6.86 -18.24 -6.54
C TYR A 247 5.72 -18.61 -5.58
N GLY A 248 4.87 -17.65 -5.19
CA GLY A 248 3.70 -17.82 -4.32
C GLY A 248 2.50 -17.08 -4.88
#